data_AF-A0A2I0WML2-F1
#
_entry.id   AF-A0A2I0WML2-F1
#
_cell.length_a   1.000
_cell.length_b   1.000
_cell.length_c   1.000
_cell.angle_alpha   90.00
_cell.angle_beta   90.00
_cell.angle_gamma   90.00
#
_symmetry.space_group_name_H-M   'P 1'
#
loop_
_entity.id
_entity.type
_entity.pdbx_description
1 polymer ?
#
loop_
_entity_poly.entity_id
_entity_poly.type
_entity_poly.pdbx_seq_one_letter_code
_entity_poly.pdbx_strand_id
1 'polypeptide(L)'
;MARDSARSIVLFTDEELNGITGVKKGEDFVEVTCGCTSPRYGDAVGRLRVFASGKLEVACECCPGCREDKLTPSAFEKHAGRENPRRWKYYVWVIVKGKKIPLLKTALLKYHEKVYGGSSYRGNKGKPCHRDEFVRCSICNKERRFRRQTKVDCRTYHDAVLDANWKCSDLPSDEYSCDDEEERASRRSIRGCSRTALCKGCTLCVCFGCEICRFPDCACQTCIDFVNNSPK
;
A
#
# COMPACT_ATOMS: atom_id res chain seq x y z
N MET A 1 20.17 -5.50 39.30
CA MET A 1 18.95 -4.70 39.08
C MET A 1 19.29 -3.54 38.17
N ALA A 2 19.09 -3.69 36.87
CA ALA A 2 19.19 -2.59 35.91
C ALA A 2 17.77 -2.22 35.52
N ARG A 3 17.32 -1.03 35.98
CA ARG A 3 16.08 -0.42 35.51
C ARG A 3 16.35 0.08 34.10
N ASP A 4 15.89 -0.66 33.09
CA ASP A 4 15.76 -0.12 31.74
C ASP A 4 14.77 1.04 31.80
N SER A 5 15.31 2.25 31.65
CA SER A 5 14.55 3.48 31.57
C SER A 5 13.75 3.44 30.27
N ALA A 6 12.48 3.02 30.37
CA ALA A 6 11.54 2.97 29.26
C ALA A 6 11.52 4.33 28.55
N ARG A 7 12.08 4.36 27.35
CA ARG A 7 12.05 5.53 26.47
C ARG A 7 10.60 5.66 25.99
N SER A 8 9.80 6.49 26.66
CA SER A 8 8.42 6.76 26.26
C SER A 8 8.43 7.28 24.82
N ILE A 9 7.90 6.50 23.89
CA ILE A 9 7.82 6.92 22.49
C ILE A 9 6.72 7.96 22.40
N VAL A 10 7.09 9.21 22.11
CA VAL A 10 6.12 10.28 21.86
C VAL A 10 5.51 10.04 20.48
N LEU A 11 4.31 9.45 20.45
CA LEU A 11 3.61 9.07 19.22
C LEU A 11 2.97 10.26 18.50
N PHE A 12 2.44 11.21 19.28
CA PHE A 12 1.73 12.39 18.81
C PHE A 12 2.12 13.59 19.68
N THR A 13 2.14 14.77 19.09
CA THR A 13 2.29 16.01 19.87
C THR A 13 0.98 16.36 20.59
N ASP A 14 1.06 17.21 21.61
CA ASP A 14 -0.14 17.63 22.35
C ASP A 14 -1.07 18.47 21.46
N GLU A 15 -0.53 19.20 20.48
CA GLU A 15 -1.31 19.93 19.48
C GLU A 15 -2.12 18.99 18.58
N GLU A 16 -1.55 17.84 18.18
CA GLU A 16 -2.23 16.84 17.33
C GLU A 16 -3.38 16.14 18.05
N LEU A 17 -3.28 15.99 19.37
CA LEU A 17 -4.31 15.39 20.22
C LEU A 17 -5.27 16.43 20.82
N ASN A 18 -5.03 17.72 20.59
CA ASN A 18 -5.76 18.78 21.25
C ASN A 18 -7.27 18.72 20.95
N GLY A 19 -8.05 18.63 22.03
CA GLY A 19 -9.50 18.55 21.98
C GLY A 19 -10.07 17.20 21.52
N ILE A 20 -9.23 16.18 21.30
CA ILE A 20 -9.72 14.82 21.11
C ILE A 20 -10.25 14.29 22.45
N THR A 21 -11.42 13.67 22.44
CA THR A 21 -12.07 13.16 23.65
C THR A 21 -11.51 11.80 24.06
N GLY A 22 -11.33 11.60 25.36
CA GLY A 22 -10.98 10.31 25.93
C GLY A 22 -9.53 9.88 25.71
N VAL A 23 -8.63 10.82 25.44
CA VAL A 23 -7.20 10.55 25.21
C VAL A 23 -6.58 9.89 26.45
N LYS A 24 -5.94 8.74 26.25
CA LYS A 24 -5.05 8.09 27.24
C LYS A 24 -3.75 7.69 26.53
N LYS A 25 -2.60 8.02 27.12
CA LYS A 25 -1.28 7.63 26.60
C LYS A 25 -0.80 6.39 27.37
N GLY A 26 -0.62 5.28 26.66
CA GLY A 26 0.01 4.05 27.17
C GLY A 26 1.52 4.05 26.87
N GLU A 27 2.19 2.94 27.18
CA GLU A 27 3.63 2.78 26.93
C GLU A 27 3.98 2.80 25.44
N ASP A 28 3.14 2.15 24.62
CA ASP A 28 3.34 1.99 23.16
C ASP A 28 2.10 2.37 22.34
N PHE A 29 1.08 3.00 22.92
CA PHE A 29 -0.12 3.42 22.20
C PHE A 29 -0.74 4.72 22.72
N VAL A 30 -1.57 5.34 21.88
CA VAL A 30 -2.55 6.35 22.31
C VAL A 30 -3.95 5.83 22.08
N GLU A 31 -4.79 5.91 23.10
CA GLU A 31 -6.20 5.53 23.06
C GLU A 31 -7.10 6.76 23.04
N VAL A 32 -8.17 6.75 22.23
CA VAL A 32 -9.15 7.82 22.12
C VAL A 32 -10.58 7.27 22.05
N THR A 33 -11.58 8.08 22.36
CA THR A 33 -12.98 7.70 22.12
C THR A 33 -13.28 7.72 20.62
N CYS A 34 -13.82 6.62 20.10
CA CYS A 34 -14.28 6.48 18.73
C CYS A 34 -15.72 5.97 18.65
N GLY A 35 -16.28 5.98 17.45
CA GLY A 35 -17.55 5.33 17.19
C GLY A 35 -17.83 5.14 15.71
N CYS A 36 -18.93 4.46 15.41
CA CYS A 36 -19.44 4.29 14.06
C CYS A 36 -20.97 4.39 14.10
N THR A 37 -21.54 5.26 13.29
CA THR A 37 -22.99 5.48 13.28
C THR A 37 -23.65 4.59 12.23
N SER A 38 -24.54 3.70 12.64
CA SER A 38 -25.45 2.96 11.77
C SER A 38 -26.76 3.73 11.55
N PRO A 39 -27.28 3.78 10.31
CA PRO A 39 -28.60 4.34 10.05
C PRO A 39 -29.73 3.62 10.80
N ARG A 40 -29.57 2.33 11.11
CA ARG A 40 -30.60 1.52 11.80
C ARG A 40 -30.47 1.51 13.31
N TYR A 41 -29.24 1.47 13.82
CA TYR A 41 -28.99 1.20 15.24
C TYR A 41 -28.37 2.37 16.01
N GLY A 42 -28.14 3.51 15.35
CA GLY A 42 -27.50 4.66 15.97
C GLY A 42 -25.98 4.45 16.15
N ASP A 43 -25.41 5.03 17.21
CA ASP A 43 -23.97 4.99 17.45
C ASP A 43 -23.54 3.72 18.17
N ALA A 44 -22.63 2.97 17.55
CA ALA A 44 -21.75 2.06 18.28
C ALA A 44 -20.53 2.85 18.74
N VAL A 45 -20.29 2.90 20.05
CA VAL A 45 -19.15 3.59 20.67
C VAL A 45 -18.05 2.59 20.99
N GLY A 46 -16.79 3.04 21.00
CA GLY A 46 -15.66 2.23 21.44
C GLY A 46 -14.43 3.09 21.75
N ARG A 47 -13.33 2.40 22.03
CA ARG A 47 -12.02 2.98 22.31
C ARG A 47 -11.06 2.58 21.20
N LEU A 48 -10.55 3.55 20.44
CA LEU A 48 -9.55 3.33 19.40
C LEU A 48 -8.15 3.46 19.99
N ARG A 49 -7.35 2.40 19.91
CA ARG A 49 -5.91 2.41 20.22
C ARG A 49 -5.11 2.54 18.92
N VAL A 50 -4.17 3.48 18.92
CA VAL A 50 -3.18 3.68 17.87
C VAL A 50 -1.81 3.35 18.44
N PHE A 51 -1.24 2.23 18.01
CA PHE A 51 0.04 1.73 18.51
C PHE A 51 1.23 2.39 17.81
N ALA A 52 2.41 2.31 18.42
CA ALA A 52 3.69 2.75 17.87
C ALA A 52 4.06 2.04 16.55
N SER A 53 3.54 0.82 16.34
CA SER A 53 3.63 0.09 15.07
C SER A 53 2.71 0.66 13.98
N GLY A 54 1.91 1.67 14.32
CA GLY A 54 0.84 2.21 13.51
C GLY A 54 -0.43 1.36 13.52
N LYS A 55 -0.44 0.15 14.10
CA LYS A 55 -1.63 -0.71 14.15
C LYS A 55 -2.80 0.02 14.81
N LEU A 56 -4.02 -0.24 14.31
CA LEU A 56 -5.26 0.26 14.89
C LEU A 56 -6.07 -0.90 15.47
N GLU A 57 -6.50 -0.75 16.72
CA GLU A 57 -7.43 -1.68 17.37
C GLU A 57 -8.56 -0.89 18.02
N VAL A 58 -9.77 -1.46 17.99
CA VAL A 58 -10.96 -0.91 18.61
C VAL A 58 -11.48 -1.89 19.65
N ALA A 59 -11.57 -1.42 20.88
CA ALA A 59 -12.36 -2.06 21.92
C ALA A 59 -13.79 -1.53 21.86
N CYS A 60 -14.74 -2.39 21.56
CA CYS A 60 -16.14 -2.03 21.39
C CYS A 60 -16.85 -1.90 22.74
N GLU A 61 -17.60 -0.82 22.91
CA GLU A 61 -18.41 -0.52 24.10
C GLU A 61 -19.87 -0.22 23.69
N CYS A 62 -20.33 -0.80 22.58
CA CYS A 62 -21.66 -0.52 22.01
C CYS A 62 -22.83 -0.94 22.91
N CYS A 63 -22.62 -1.93 23.77
CA CYS A 63 -23.60 -2.39 24.75
C CYS A 63 -22.92 -3.04 25.97
N PRO A 64 -23.58 -3.05 27.14
CA PRO A 64 -23.09 -3.81 28.30
C PRO A 64 -22.89 -5.29 27.95
N GLY A 65 -21.69 -5.81 28.16
CA GLY A 65 -21.35 -7.21 27.88
C GLY A 65 -20.80 -7.49 26.48
N CYS A 66 -20.59 -6.47 25.63
CA CYS A 66 -19.87 -6.65 24.37
C CYS A 66 -18.45 -7.17 24.65
N ARG A 67 -18.05 -8.27 24.01
CA ARG A 67 -16.77 -8.96 24.23
C ARG A 67 -15.70 -8.62 23.20
N GLU A 68 -16.01 -7.71 22.28
CA GLU A 68 -15.17 -7.39 21.13
C GLU A 68 -14.12 -6.33 21.49
N ASP A 69 -12.97 -6.74 22.03
CA ASP A 69 -11.92 -5.83 22.55
C ASP A 69 -10.81 -5.48 21.53
N LYS A 70 -10.63 -6.30 20.49
CA LYS A 70 -9.49 -6.18 19.55
C LYS A 70 -9.92 -6.15 18.09
N LEU A 71 -10.97 -5.40 17.80
CA LEU A 71 -11.47 -5.27 16.43
C LEU A 71 -10.53 -4.40 15.58
N THR A 72 -10.33 -4.77 14.32
CA THR A 72 -9.84 -3.79 13.34
C THR A 72 -10.92 -2.74 13.08
N PRO A 73 -10.60 -1.50 12.65
CA PRO A 73 -11.61 -0.51 12.32
C PRO A 73 -12.66 -0.98 11.29
N SER A 74 -12.25 -1.84 10.33
CA SER A 74 -13.19 -2.45 9.37
C SER A 74 -14.09 -3.52 10.00
N ALA A 75 -13.57 -4.30 10.95
CA ALA A 75 -14.39 -5.24 11.72
C ALA A 75 -15.36 -4.51 12.65
N PHE A 76 -14.94 -3.38 13.24
CA PHE A 76 -15.82 -2.51 14.02
C PHE A 76 -16.92 -1.87 13.17
N GLU A 77 -16.62 -1.39 11.95
CA GLU A 77 -17.63 -0.91 10.99
C GLU A 77 -18.71 -1.96 10.70
N LYS A 78 -18.29 -3.23 10.51
CA LYS A 78 -19.21 -4.38 10.35
C LYS A 78 -20.04 -4.63 11.61
N HIS A 79 -19.37 -4.68 12.75
CA HIS A 79 -19.98 -4.94 14.05
C HIS A 79 -21.03 -3.88 14.42
N ALA A 80 -20.78 -2.61 14.08
CA ALA A 80 -21.71 -1.50 14.28
C ALA A 80 -23.00 -1.61 13.43
N GLY A 81 -23.14 -2.63 12.57
CA GLY A 81 -24.37 -2.88 11.81
C GLY A 81 -24.57 -1.94 10.62
N ARG A 82 -23.49 -1.58 9.92
CA ARG A 82 -23.60 -0.89 8.61
C ARG A 82 -23.78 -1.87 7.46
N GLU A 83 -24.69 -1.53 6.55
CA GLU A 83 -24.87 -2.22 5.27
C GLU A 83 -23.75 -1.81 4.31
N ASN A 84 -23.07 -2.77 3.69
CA ASN A 84 -21.90 -2.59 2.80
C ASN A 84 -20.63 -1.97 3.45
N PRO A 85 -20.06 -2.60 4.48
CA PRO A 85 -18.89 -2.10 5.19
C PRO A 85 -17.61 -2.27 4.36
N ARG A 86 -17.19 -1.17 3.72
CA ARG A 86 -15.93 -1.07 2.94
C ARG A 86 -15.27 0.31 3.06
N ARG A 87 -15.81 1.20 3.88
CA ARG A 87 -15.40 2.61 3.97
C ARG A 87 -15.16 3.04 5.42
N TRP A 88 -14.65 2.15 6.26
CA TRP A 88 -14.37 2.42 7.67
C TRP A 88 -13.62 3.74 7.93
N LYS A 89 -12.69 4.16 7.06
CA LYS A 89 -11.97 5.45 7.19
C LYS A 89 -12.92 6.66 7.23
N TYR A 90 -14.05 6.56 6.52
CA TYR A 90 -15.07 7.60 6.45
C TYR A 90 -16.13 7.46 7.55
N TYR A 91 -16.43 6.24 8.00
CA TYR A 91 -17.56 5.99 8.90
C TYR A 91 -17.16 5.81 10.36
N VAL A 92 -15.96 5.32 10.63
CA VAL A 92 -15.39 5.36 11.98
C VAL A 92 -14.94 6.79 12.25
N TRP A 93 -15.45 7.36 13.32
CA TRP A 93 -15.21 8.73 13.75
C TRP A 93 -14.60 8.77 15.14
N VAL A 94 -13.98 9.90 15.47
CA VAL A 94 -13.55 10.27 16.82
C VAL A 94 -14.20 11.59 17.20
N ILE A 95 -14.24 11.92 18.49
CA ILE A 95 -14.81 13.19 18.95
C ILE A 95 -13.68 14.20 19.11
N VAL A 96 -13.73 15.29 18.34
CA VAL A 96 -12.80 16.42 18.42
C VAL A 96 -13.59 17.67 18.74
N LYS A 97 -13.30 18.32 19.88
CA LYS A 97 -14.00 19.52 20.37
C LYS A 97 -15.53 19.35 20.36
N GLY A 98 -16.00 18.18 20.83
CA GLY A 98 -17.43 17.83 20.89
C GLY A 98 -18.07 17.43 19.55
N LYS A 99 -17.34 17.42 18.43
CA LYS A 99 -17.86 17.05 17.11
C LYS A 99 -17.34 15.69 16.65
N LYS A 100 -18.21 14.90 16.00
CA LYS A 100 -17.82 13.64 15.35
C LYS A 100 -17.04 13.95 14.08
N ILE A 101 -15.75 13.62 14.06
CA ILE A 101 -14.87 13.81 12.93
C ILE A 101 -14.47 12.43 12.37
N PRO A 102 -14.70 12.14 11.08
CA PRO A 102 -14.23 10.90 10.45
C PRO A 102 -12.72 10.70 10.64
N LEU A 103 -12.29 9.46 10.89
CA LEU A 103 -10.87 9.14 11.05
C LEU A 103 -10.02 9.63 9.88
N LEU A 104 -10.54 9.59 8.65
CA LEU A 104 -9.91 10.12 7.44
C LEU A 104 -9.37 11.54 7.58
N LYS A 105 -10.01 12.37 8.41
CA LYS A 105 -9.66 13.78 8.59
C LYS A 105 -8.75 14.04 9.79
N THR A 106 -8.29 13.00 10.48
CA THR A 106 -7.56 13.12 11.76
C THR A 106 -6.06 12.86 11.61
N ALA A 107 -5.25 13.38 12.53
CA ALA A 107 -3.83 13.05 12.64
C ALA A 107 -3.60 11.55 12.97
N LEU A 108 -4.54 10.91 13.67
CA LEU A 108 -4.47 9.49 14.04
C LEU A 108 -4.39 8.57 12.82
N LEU A 109 -5.26 8.79 11.81
CA LEU A 109 -5.18 8.01 10.58
C LEU A 109 -3.93 8.36 9.78
N LYS A 110 -3.52 9.63 9.71
CA LYS A 110 -2.28 10.04 9.05
C LYS A 110 -1.07 9.33 9.64
N TYR A 111 -1.01 9.20 10.97
CA TYR A 111 0.04 8.46 11.67
C TYR A 111 -0.02 6.97 11.35
N HIS A 112 -1.19 6.32 11.48
CA HIS A 112 -1.35 4.92 11.07
C HIS A 112 -0.91 4.72 9.60
N GLU A 113 -1.29 5.60 8.68
CA GLU A 113 -0.89 5.47 7.27
C GLU A 113 0.61 5.71 7.07
N LYS A 114 1.23 6.61 7.84
CA LYS A 114 2.67 6.84 7.82
C LYS A 114 3.46 5.64 8.36
N VAL A 115 2.97 4.99 9.43
CA VAL A 115 3.72 3.97 10.18
C VAL A 115 3.29 2.55 9.79
N TYR A 116 1.99 2.25 9.82
CA TYR A 116 1.43 0.95 9.42
C TYR A 116 1.29 0.80 7.91
N GLY A 117 1.03 1.90 7.19
CA GLY A 117 1.08 1.94 5.73
C GLY A 117 2.48 1.70 5.16
N GLY A 118 3.51 1.69 6.01
CA GLY A 118 4.83 1.13 5.70
C GLY A 118 4.85 -0.40 5.59
N SER A 119 3.88 -1.11 6.19
CA SER A 119 3.90 -2.58 6.31
C SER A 119 2.70 -3.31 5.67
N SER A 120 1.46 -2.82 5.73
CA SER A 120 0.29 -3.67 5.41
C SER A 120 -0.82 -3.08 4.51
N TYR A 121 -0.61 -1.89 3.93
CA TYR A 121 -1.45 -1.34 2.84
C TYR A 121 -0.75 -1.35 1.47
N ARG A 122 0.23 -2.24 1.28
CA ARG A 122 0.64 -2.66 -0.07
C ARG A 122 -0.40 -3.62 -0.67
N GLY A 123 -1.61 -3.12 -0.91
CA GLY A 123 -2.24 -3.47 -2.18
C GLY A 123 -1.43 -2.75 -3.27
N ASN A 124 -0.28 -3.32 -3.68
CA ASN A 124 0.56 -2.87 -4.80
C ASN A 124 0.92 -1.36 -4.90
N LYS A 125 0.71 -0.53 -3.87
CA LYS A 125 0.95 0.93 -3.91
C LYS A 125 2.14 1.37 -3.04
N GLY A 126 3.23 0.64 -3.13
CA GLY A 126 4.44 0.96 -2.35
C GLY A 126 5.63 0.03 -2.60
N LYS A 127 5.44 -1.10 -3.29
CA LYS A 127 6.51 -1.54 -4.19
C LYS A 127 6.43 -0.58 -5.37
N PRO A 128 7.52 0.12 -5.71
CA PRO A 128 7.53 0.69 -7.03
C PRO A 128 7.36 -0.47 -8.02
N CYS A 129 6.32 -0.37 -8.83
CA CYS A 129 6.01 -1.35 -9.86
C CYS A 129 6.38 -0.68 -11.17
N HIS A 130 7.30 -1.28 -11.89
CA HIS A 130 7.51 -0.88 -13.26
C HIS A 130 6.23 -1.18 -14.04
N ARG A 131 5.90 -0.29 -14.97
CA ARG A 131 4.88 -0.63 -15.95
C ARG A 131 5.32 -1.87 -16.72
N ASP A 132 4.35 -2.69 -17.10
CA ASP A 132 4.59 -3.83 -17.98
C ASP A 132 5.17 -3.32 -19.32
N GLU A 133 6.08 -4.10 -19.89
CA GLU A 133 6.65 -3.84 -21.21
C GLU A 133 6.41 -5.03 -22.13
N PHE A 134 6.73 -4.85 -23.41
CA PHE A 134 6.47 -5.84 -24.45
C PHE A 134 7.75 -6.14 -25.22
N VAL A 135 7.94 -7.41 -25.57
CA VAL A 135 9.02 -7.85 -26.47
C VAL A 135 8.37 -8.51 -27.68
N ARG A 136 8.96 -8.28 -28.86
CA ARG A 136 8.49 -8.85 -30.13
C ARG A 136 9.16 -10.21 -30.35
N CYS A 137 8.36 -11.22 -30.63
CA CYS A 137 8.86 -12.53 -31.03
C CYS A 137 9.52 -12.46 -32.41
N SER A 138 10.75 -12.97 -32.53
CA SER A 138 11.51 -13.04 -33.79
C SER A 138 10.86 -13.91 -34.87
N ILE A 139 10.04 -14.89 -34.47
CA ILE A 139 9.41 -15.86 -35.38
C ILE A 139 8.06 -15.37 -35.90
N CYS A 140 7.13 -15.01 -35.01
CA CYS A 140 5.75 -14.67 -35.40
C CYS A 140 5.43 -13.17 -35.36
N ASN A 141 6.40 -12.32 -34.99
CA ASN A 141 6.26 -10.86 -34.87
C ASN A 141 5.19 -10.34 -33.87
N LYS A 142 4.53 -11.22 -33.12
CA LYS A 142 3.58 -10.83 -32.06
C LYS A 142 4.32 -10.24 -30.86
N GLU A 143 3.70 -9.26 -30.21
CA GLU A 143 4.15 -8.68 -28.95
C GLU A 143 3.68 -9.51 -27.75
N ARG A 144 4.60 -9.83 -26.84
CA ARG A 144 4.31 -10.55 -25.59
C ARG A 144 4.60 -9.67 -24.39
N ARG A 145 3.69 -9.67 -23.42
CA ARG A 145 3.75 -8.82 -22.22
C ARG A 145 4.67 -9.42 -21.17
N PHE A 146 5.59 -8.60 -20.67
CA PHE A 146 6.41 -8.88 -19.50
C PHE A 146 5.88 -8.08 -18.31
N ARG A 147 5.39 -8.80 -17.30
CA ARG A 147 5.09 -8.19 -16.00
C ARG A 147 6.41 -7.78 -15.35
N ARG A 148 6.53 -6.57 -14.83
CA ARG A 148 7.77 -6.09 -14.21
C ARG A 148 7.56 -5.78 -12.73
N GLN A 149 7.13 -6.80 -11.98
CA GLN A 149 6.69 -6.67 -10.58
C GLN A 149 7.77 -7.07 -9.58
N THR A 150 8.66 -7.98 -9.99
CA THR A 150 9.79 -8.45 -9.18
C THR A 150 11.12 -8.22 -9.87
N LYS A 151 12.23 -8.35 -9.12
CA LYS A 151 13.59 -8.28 -9.68
C LYS A 151 13.83 -9.36 -10.73
N VAL A 152 13.26 -10.55 -10.53
CA VAL A 152 13.36 -11.67 -11.47
C VAL A 152 12.66 -11.30 -12.77
N ASP A 153 11.41 -10.84 -12.71
CA ASP A 153 10.66 -10.50 -13.93
C ASP A 153 11.34 -9.37 -14.73
N CYS A 154 11.89 -8.38 -14.02
CA CYS A 154 12.62 -7.31 -14.67
C CYS A 154 13.91 -7.81 -15.33
N ARG A 155 14.63 -8.77 -14.72
CA ARG A 155 15.81 -9.41 -15.33
C ARG A 155 15.42 -10.20 -16.56
N THR A 156 14.36 -11.01 -16.47
CA THR A 156 13.82 -11.77 -17.60
C THR A 156 13.48 -10.85 -18.79
N TYR A 157 12.84 -9.72 -18.53
CA TYR A 157 12.57 -8.73 -19.56
C TYR A 157 13.85 -8.19 -20.20
N HIS A 158 14.85 -7.83 -19.39
CA HIS A 158 16.13 -7.34 -19.91
C HIS A 158 16.85 -8.38 -20.78
N ASP A 159 16.79 -9.66 -20.40
CA ASP A 159 17.39 -10.75 -21.16
C ASP A 159 16.70 -10.94 -22.51
N ALA A 160 15.37 -10.93 -22.50
CA ALA A 160 14.57 -11.01 -23.70
C ALA A 160 14.80 -9.83 -24.66
N VAL A 161 15.06 -8.62 -24.16
CA VAL A 161 15.35 -7.44 -24.99
C VAL A 161 16.75 -7.52 -25.61
N LEU A 162 17.73 -8.12 -24.92
CA LEU A 162 19.10 -8.28 -25.41
C LEU A 162 19.25 -9.45 -26.39
N ASP A 163 18.37 -10.44 -26.32
CA ASP A 163 18.35 -11.56 -27.25
C ASP A 163 17.60 -11.21 -28.54
N ALA A 164 18.35 -10.97 -29.61
CA ALA A 164 17.80 -10.69 -30.94
C ALA A 164 16.96 -11.86 -31.51
N ASN A 165 17.14 -13.08 -30.98
CA ASN A 165 16.43 -14.28 -31.42
C ASN A 165 15.28 -14.66 -30.49
N TRP A 166 14.95 -13.84 -29.49
CA TRP A 166 13.90 -14.14 -28.52
C TRP A 166 12.58 -14.54 -29.19
N LYS A 167 12.01 -15.66 -28.77
CA LYS A 167 10.74 -16.23 -29.30
C LYS A 167 9.73 -16.47 -28.17
N CYS A 168 8.46 -16.62 -28.54
CA CYS A 168 7.35 -16.81 -27.60
C CYS A 168 7.60 -17.91 -26.55
N SER A 169 8.22 -19.02 -26.97
CA SER A 169 8.52 -20.16 -26.10
C SER A 169 9.65 -19.92 -25.10
N ASP A 170 10.39 -18.81 -25.22
CA ASP A 170 11.41 -18.40 -24.25
C ASP A 170 10.81 -17.61 -23.07
N LEU A 171 9.49 -17.37 -23.05
CA LEU A 171 8.82 -16.73 -21.92
C LEU A 171 8.73 -17.70 -20.73
N PRO A 172 9.20 -17.35 -19.51
CA PRO A 172 9.22 -18.27 -18.35
C PRO A 172 7.87 -18.64 -17.75
N SER A 173 6.77 -18.27 -18.42
CA SER A 173 5.41 -18.71 -18.10
C SER A 173 5.12 -19.85 -19.06
N ASP A 174 5.01 -21.08 -18.56
CA ASP A 174 5.02 -22.37 -19.30
C ASP A 174 3.96 -22.57 -20.42
N GLU A 175 3.28 -21.54 -20.93
CA GLU A 175 2.12 -21.68 -21.82
C GLU A 175 2.04 -20.67 -22.99
N TYR A 176 3.15 -20.05 -23.41
CA TYR A 176 3.12 -19.16 -24.59
C TYR A 176 3.84 -19.74 -25.82
N SER A 177 3.08 -19.91 -26.90
CA SER A 177 3.53 -20.36 -28.21
C SER A 177 3.35 -19.27 -29.28
N CYS A 178 3.82 -19.54 -30.49
CA CYS A 178 3.58 -18.68 -31.64
C CYS A 178 2.13 -18.74 -32.14
N ASP A 179 1.42 -19.81 -31.83
CA ASP A 179 0.03 -20.02 -32.25
C ASP A 179 -0.94 -19.19 -31.41
N ASP A 180 -0.58 -18.90 -30.15
CA ASP A 180 -1.41 -18.08 -29.28
C ASP A 180 -1.65 -16.68 -29.85
N GLU A 181 -2.88 -16.19 -29.67
CA GLU A 181 -3.30 -14.88 -30.14
C GLU A 181 -2.53 -13.74 -29.47
N GLU A 182 -2.35 -12.63 -30.20
CA GLU A 182 -1.75 -11.43 -29.64
C GLU A 182 -2.72 -10.72 -28.69
N GLU A 183 -2.18 -10.09 -27.64
CA GLU A 183 -2.98 -9.26 -26.75
C GLU A 183 -3.62 -8.06 -27.50
N ARG A 184 -4.96 -7.92 -27.37
CA ARG A 184 -5.71 -6.80 -27.97
C ARG A 184 -5.13 -5.42 -27.62
N ALA A 185 -5.12 -4.51 -28.60
CA ALA A 185 -4.56 -3.15 -28.46
C ALA A 185 -5.14 -2.35 -27.26
N SER A 186 -6.44 -2.48 -27.00
CA SER A 186 -7.11 -1.82 -25.88
C SER A 186 -6.69 -2.35 -24.50
N ARG A 187 -6.05 -3.52 -24.43
CA ARG A 187 -5.44 -4.05 -23.20
C ARG A 187 -3.96 -3.65 -23.10
N ARG A 188 -3.25 -3.59 -24.23
CA ARG A 188 -1.85 -3.11 -24.31
C ARG A 188 -1.67 -1.67 -23.83
N SER A 189 -2.70 -0.84 -23.97
CA SER A 189 -2.70 0.53 -23.44
C SER A 189 -2.70 0.60 -21.91
N ILE A 190 -3.07 -0.48 -21.22
CA ILE A 190 -3.09 -0.58 -19.75
C ILE A 190 -1.84 -1.35 -19.29
N ARG A 191 -0.82 -0.59 -18.87
CA ARG A 191 0.52 -1.13 -18.51
C ARG A 191 0.77 -1.25 -17.01
N GLY A 192 -0.27 -1.19 -16.17
CA GLY A 192 -0.13 -1.52 -14.74
C GLY A 192 0.45 -0.43 -13.83
N CYS A 193 0.30 0.86 -14.17
CA CYS A 193 0.72 1.95 -13.29
C CYS A 193 -0.16 2.06 -12.02
N SER A 194 0.47 2.21 -10.86
CA SER A 194 -0.17 2.32 -9.55
C SER A 194 -1.01 3.61 -9.36
N ARG A 195 -0.77 4.64 -10.18
CA ARG A 195 -1.47 5.94 -10.13
C ARG A 195 -2.69 5.98 -11.05
N THR A 196 -2.58 5.48 -12.27
CA THR A 196 -3.66 5.52 -13.28
C THR A 196 -3.50 4.42 -14.32
N ALA A 197 -4.59 3.78 -14.72
CA ALA A 197 -4.58 2.67 -15.68
C ALA A 197 -4.07 3.08 -17.07
N LEU A 198 -4.32 4.32 -17.49
CA LEU A 198 -3.93 4.88 -18.80
C LEU A 198 -2.64 5.71 -18.70
N CYS A 199 -1.76 5.40 -17.76
CA CYS A 199 -0.53 6.14 -17.58
C CYS A 199 0.37 5.98 -18.81
N LYS A 200 0.67 7.08 -19.51
CA LYS A 200 1.65 7.12 -20.60
C LYS A 200 3.10 6.96 -20.12
N GLY A 201 3.30 7.06 -18.80
CA GLY A 201 4.57 6.89 -18.14
C GLY A 201 4.85 8.03 -17.17
N CYS A 202 4.83 7.76 -15.87
CA CYS A 202 5.13 8.75 -14.84
C CYS A 202 6.38 8.35 -14.06
N THR A 203 6.91 9.28 -13.28
CA THR A 203 8.12 9.08 -12.45
C THR A 203 7.99 7.97 -11.40
N LEU A 204 6.80 7.40 -11.19
CA LEU A 204 6.57 6.27 -10.28
C LEU A 204 6.41 4.91 -10.97
N CYS A 205 6.29 4.87 -12.31
CA CYS A 205 6.13 3.61 -13.07
C CYS A 205 7.06 3.47 -14.26
N VAL A 206 7.61 4.58 -14.77
CA VAL A 206 8.68 4.59 -15.77
C VAL A 206 9.99 4.65 -15.02
N CYS A 207 10.81 3.64 -15.31
CA CYS A 207 12.16 3.57 -14.85
C CYS A 207 13.07 4.13 -15.94
N PHE A 208 13.66 5.29 -15.71
CA PHE A 208 14.73 5.83 -16.56
C PHE A 208 16.11 5.25 -16.22
N GLY A 209 16.17 4.34 -15.24
CA GLY A 209 17.41 3.82 -14.68
C GLY A 209 17.12 3.01 -13.42
N CYS A 210 16.85 1.73 -13.66
CA CYS A 210 16.77 0.57 -12.77
C CYS A 210 16.09 0.60 -11.36
N GLU A 211 15.12 -0.29 -11.12
CA GLU A 211 14.79 -0.80 -9.77
C GLU A 211 15.29 -2.23 -9.49
N ILE A 212 16.16 -2.77 -10.35
CA ILE A 212 17.02 -3.92 -10.02
C ILE A 212 18.40 -3.49 -9.51
N CYS A 213 18.90 -2.30 -9.86
CA CYS A 213 20.30 -1.86 -9.64
C CYS A 213 20.38 -0.69 -8.66
N ARG A 214 19.63 -0.77 -7.58
CA ARG A 214 19.95 -0.06 -6.34
C ARG A 214 20.79 -0.92 -5.39
N PHE A 215 21.57 -1.85 -5.93
CA PHE A 215 22.62 -2.49 -5.17
C PHE A 215 23.98 -1.96 -5.63
N PRO A 216 24.93 -1.73 -4.71
CA PRO A 216 26.29 -1.31 -5.03
C PRO A 216 27.06 -2.25 -5.99
N ASP A 217 26.52 -3.42 -6.31
CA ASP A 217 27.15 -4.51 -7.07
C ASP A 217 26.45 -4.82 -8.42
N CYS A 218 25.53 -3.99 -8.91
CA CYS A 218 24.94 -4.22 -10.24
C CYS A 218 25.88 -3.80 -11.39
N ALA A 219 26.17 -4.74 -12.29
CA ALA A 219 27.09 -4.58 -13.42
C ALA A 219 26.40 -4.46 -14.80
N CYS A 220 25.14 -4.04 -14.89
CA CYS A 220 24.49 -3.92 -16.20
C CYS A 220 24.97 -2.68 -16.98
N GLN A 221 25.15 -2.81 -18.30
CA GLN A 221 25.70 -1.76 -19.15
C GLN A 221 24.94 -0.44 -19.03
N THR A 222 23.60 -0.49 -18.98
CA THR A 222 22.75 0.70 -18.80
C THR A 222 23.02 1.46 -17.49
N CYS A 223 23.38 0.76 -16.41
CA CYS A 223 23.73 1.41 -15.14
C CYS A 223 25.15 1.98 -15.15
N ILE A 224 26.09 1.29 -15.80
CA ILE A 224 27.45 1.78 -16.03
C ILE A 224 27.39 3.09 -16.85
N ASP A 225 26.60 3.10 -17.92
CA ASP A 225 26.47 4.26 -18.80
C ASP A 225 25.79 5.46 -18.09
N PHE A 226 24.82 5.22 -17.21
CA PHE A 226 24.16 6.29 -16.45
C PHE A 226 25.06 6.94 -15.40
N VAL A 227 25.81 6.14 -14.63
CA VAL A 227 26.75 6.65 -13.61
C VAL A 227 27.89 7.44 -14.26
N ASN A 228 28.42 6.96 -15.38
CA ASN A 228 29.54 7.62 -16.06
C ASN A 228 29.16 8.93 -16.77
N ASN A 229 27.89 9.09 -17.14
CA ASN A 229 27.41 10.27 -17.89
C ASN A 229 26.57 11.25 -17.05
N SER A 230 26.44 11.03 -15.74
CA SER A 230 25.76 11.99 -14.85
C SER A 230 26.72 13.12 -14.45
N PRO A 231 26.31 14.41 -14.51
CA PRO A 231 27.15 15.51 -14.06
C PRO A 231 27.47 15.35 -12.57
N LYS A 232 28.75 15.56 -12.20
CA LYS A 232 29.19 15.57 -10.79
C LYS A 232 28.78 16.85 -10.08
#